data_AF-A0A0S9K986-F1
#
_entry.id   AF-A0A0S9K986-F1
#
_cell.length_a   1.000
_cell.length_b   1.000
_cell.length_c   1.000
_cell.angle_alpha   90.00
_cell.angle_beta   90.00
_cell.angle_gamma   90.00
#
_symmetry.space_group_name_H-M   'P 1'
#
loop_
_entity.id
_entity.type
_entity.pdbx_description
1 polymer ?
#
loop_
_entity_poly.entity_id
_entity_poly.type
_entity_poly.pdbx_seq_one_letter_code
_entity_poly.pdbx_strand_id
1 'polypeptide(L)'
;MAATAALVVGPALPATAAVDGPGLWYVDALHLTDAWEAGYTGAGVTVAIIDSQFHPDIPTLAGADITVREPSYCADDDGGAYPATTDSLTAKHGTNTASLIVGDGSGSDGEAGVYGAAPGAKLLYYTGVITPPTAGGLQFDGQCRPVDDPTSITTIEAVNAAIDDGADIISISLALSADQDWIPTILRAAREGVVIVAGLPDKPGSQSDGFARYNSVVAVQAIGSDGAALATDGVPNSFEKVTVSNAGIGILNQGSSLDTPTADKNWTDQSLADGTSFATPLTAAFLAVVKQKYPKATGNQLIQTLIHNTGGGNPDLLHDNTFGYGTASLTTMLTVDPTTYPDVNPLILDDPDAVPAAAEFAQESAAPSASESPSTAPVASDDDSAGLAVPVIVGIAVVGVLVLAGLVVLIVVLARRRPSASPPTTGQTQTGA
;
A
#
# COMPACT_ATOMS: atom_id res chain seq x y z
N MET A 1 49.57 31.22 -1.07
CA MET A 1 48.58 30.15 -1.31
C MET A 1 48.14 29.64 0.05
N ALA A 2 46.96 30.04 0.52
CA ALA A 2 46.37 29.52 1.75
C ALA A 2 45.18 28.66 1.34
N ALA A 3 45.26 27.35 1.60
CA ALA A 3 44.19 26.41 1.33
C ALA A 3 43.26 26.38 2.54
N THR A 4 42.05 26.92 2.36
CA THR A 4 40.96 26.82 3.34
C THR A 4 40.33 25.44 3.19
N ALA A 5 40.54 24.55 4.16
CA ALA A 5 39.79 23.31 4.27
C ALA A 5 38.38 23.64 4.79
N ALA A 6 37.37 23.41 3.96
CA ALA A 6 35.97 23.48 4.37
C ALA A 6 35.65 22.22 5.17
N LEU A 7 35.37 22.39 6.46
CA LEU A 7 34.86 21.33 7.33
C LEU A 7 33.39 21.07 6.96
N VAL A 8 33.12 19.96 6.30
CA VAL A 8 31.75 19.49 6.04
C VAL A 8 31.23 18.93 7.36
N VAL A 9 30.42 19.70 8.07
CA VAL A 9 29.64 19.23 9.21
C VAL A 9 28.38 18.58 8.64
N GLY A 10 28.38 17.26 8.52
CA GLY A 10 27.14 16.50 8.27
C GLY A 10 26.21 16.58 9.49
N PRO A 11 24.89 16.38 9.33
CA PRO A 11 23.98 16.32 10.46
C PRO A 11 24.44 15.18 11.39
N ALA A 12 24.73 15.51 12.64
CA ALA A 12 24.96 14.52 13.66
C ALA A 12 23.63 13.83 13.93
N LEU A 13 23.55 12.53 13.67
CA LEU A 13 22.45 11.71 14.17
C LEU A 13 22.48 11.79 15.70
N PRO A 14 21.36 12.08 16.38
CA PRO A 14 21.33 12.03 17.83
C PRO A 14 21.74 10.63 18.28
N ALA A 15 22.66 10.53 19.24
CA ALA A 15 22.92 9.28 19.92
C ALA A 15 21.59 8.81 20.53
N THR A 16 21.01 7.73 20.00
CA THR A 16 19.70 7.23 20.43
C THR A 16 19.86 6.67 21.84
N ALA A 17 19.25 7.36 22.80
CA ALA A 17 18.93 6.72 24.08
C ALA A 17 18.05 5.49 23.79
N ALA A 18 18.14 4.46 24.63
CA ALA A 18 17.25 3.31 24.54
C ALA A 18 15.80 3.79 24.44
N VAL A 19 15.04 3.22 23.49
CA VAL A 19 13.64 3.59 23.28
C VAL A 19 12.82 2.89 24.35
N ASP A 20 12.57 3.60 25.45
CA ASP A 20 11.83 3.07 26.60
C ASP A 20 10.40 3.62 26.61
N GLY A 21 9.43 2.74 26.82
CA GLY A 21 8.01 3.09 26.85
C GLY A 21 7.09 1.86 26.70
N PRO A 22 5.85 1.93 27.23
CA PRO A 22 4.87 0.86 27.06
C PRO A 22 4.66 0.52 25.58
N GLY A 23 4.81 -0.76 25.23
CA GLY A 23 4.57 -1.25 23.88
C GLY A 23 5.59 -0.89 22.81
N LEU A 24 6.75 -0.33 23.20
CA LEU A 24 7.89 -0.06 22.32
C LEU A 24 8.97 -1.15 22.37
N TRP A 25 8.68 -2.27 23.05
CA TRP A 25 9.62 -3.38 23.25
C TRP A 25 10.24 -3.92 21.95
N TYR A 26 9.49 -3.85 20.84
CA TYR A 26 9.91 -4.37 19.54
C TYR A 26 11.06 -3.57 18.93
N VAL A 27 11.22 -2.29 19.31
CA VAL A 27 12.28 -1.43 18.78
C VAL A 27 13.66 -1.98 19.15
N ASP A 28 13.84 -2.27 20.44
CA ASP A 28 15.07 -2.85 20.96
C ASP A 28 15.16 -4.35 20.64
N ALA A 29 14.08 -5.11 20.84
CA ALA A 29 14.09 -6.56 20.65
C ALA A 29 14.36 -6.99 19.20
N LEU A 30 13.94 -6.17 18.23
CA LEU A 30 14.17 -6.42 16.81
C LEU A 30 15.35 -5.63 16.24
N HIS A 31 16.10 -4.92 17.09
CA HIS A 31 17.32 -4.19 16.71
C HIS A 31 17.09 -3.14 15.60
N LEU A 32 16.01 -2.39 15.70
CA LEU A 32 15.69 -1.37 14.68
C LEU A 32 16.69 -0.21 14.72
N THR A 33 17.11 0.20 15.91
CA THR A 33 18.12 1.24 16.14
C THR A 33 19.45 0.89 15.47
N ASP A 34 19.90 -0.36 15.58
CA ASP A 34 21.13 -0.84 14.92
C ASP A 34 21.05 -0.69 13.38
N ALA A 35 19.88 -0.96 12.78
CA ALA A 35 19.67 -0.79 11.35
C ALA A 35 19.68 0.70 10.94
N TRP A 36 19.00 1.56 11.69
CA TRP A 36 18.97 3.00 11.41
C TRP A 36 20.34 3.66 11.57
N GLU A 37 21.09 3.32 12.62
CA GLU A 37 22.47 3.80 12.84
C GLU A 37 23.40 3.37 11.71
N ALA A 38 23.17 2.18 11.14
CA ALA A 38 23.88 1.71 9.95
C ALA A 38 23.41 2.36 8.63
N GLY A 39 22.42 3.27 8.69
CA GLY A 39 21.89 4.00 7.54
C GLY A 39 20.82 3.24 6.73
N TYR A 40 20.29 2.14 7.28
CA TYR A 40 19.24 1.35 6.66
C TYR A 40 17.88 1.73 7.24
N THR A 41 17.13 2.52 6.47
CA THR A 41 15.83 3.11 6.84
C THR A 41 14.72 2.77 5.85
N GLY A 42 14.97 1.94 4.84
CA GLY A 42 14.06 1.67 3.72
C GLY A 42 14.13 2.70 2.59
N ALA A 43 15.08 3.65 2.63
CA ALA A 43 15.20 4.70 1.63
C ALA A 43 15.33 4.17 0.20
N GLY A 44 14.54 4.74 -0.72
CA GLY A 44 14.53 4.34 -2.13
C GLY A 44 13.68 3.10 -2.44
N VAL A 45 12.93 2.59 -1.46
CA VAL A 45 11.98 1.48 -1.63
C VAL A 45 10.56 2.02 -1.44
N THR A 46 9.63 1.54 -2.27
CA THR A 46 8.21 1.91 -2.19
C THR A 46 7.42 0.79 -1.53
N VAL A 47 6.76 1.10 -0.41
CA VAL A 47 5.85 0.19 0.28
C VAL A 47 4.44 0.71 0.12
N ALA A 48 3.50 -0.15 -0.30
CA ALA A 48 2.08 0.18 -0.29
C ALA A 48 1.37 -0.44 0.91
N ILE A 49 0.43 0.30 1.51
CA ILE A 49 -0.49 -0.21 2.51
C ILE A 49 -1.90 -0.23 1.94
N ILE A 50 -2.58 -1.37 2.09
CA ILE A 50 -4.01 -1.51 1.82
C ILE A 50 -4.74 -1.76 3.14
N ASP A 51 -5.49 -0.76 3.62
CA ASP A 51 -6.04 -0.76 4.99
C ASP A 51 -7.34 0.07 5.07
N SER A 52 -7.80 0.39 6.29
CA SER A 52 -8.88 1.31 6.60
C SER A 52 -8.54 2.75 6.19
N GLN A 53 -9.43 3.69 6.48
CA GLN A 53 -9.07 5.11 6.41
C GLN A 53 -7.87 5.43 7.31
N PHE A 54 -7.26 6.57 7.03
CA PHE A 54 -5.99 6.98 7.62
C PHE A 54 -6.00 8.43 8.08
N HIS A 55 -5.39 8.70 9.23
CA HIS A 55 -5.10 10.05 9.73
C HIS A 55 -3.61 10.38 9.51
N PRO A 56 -3.25 11.15 8.47
CA PRO A 56 -1.86 11.54 8.19
C PRO A 56 -1.30 12.56 9.18
N ASP A 57 -2.16 13.42 9.71
CA ASP A 57 -1.76 14.64 10.43
C ASP A 57 -1.51 14.37 11.93
N ILE A 58 -0.66 13.37 12.23
CA ILE A 58 -0.18 13.06 13.58
C ILE A 58 1.33 13.29 13.69
N PRO A 59 1.87 13.62 14.89
CA PRO A 59 3.31 13.87 15.06
C PRO A 59 4.19 12.78 14.45
N THR A 60 3.89 11.51 14.76
CA THR A 60 4.65 10.32 14.32
C THR A 60 4.88 10.23 12.81
N LEU A 61 4.01 10.84 12.00
CA LEU A 61 4.03 10.72 10.54
C LEU A 61 4.43 12.04 9.85
N ALA A 62 4.72 13.10 10.61
CA ALA A 62 4.96 14.44 10.07
C ALA A 62 6.16 14.52 9.11
N GLY A 63 7.16 13.65 9.28
CA GLY A 63 8.35 13.58 8.43
C GLY A 63 8.33 12.51 7.34
N ALA A 64 7.28 11.68 7.27
CA ALA A 64 7.23 10.53 6.38
C ALA A 64 6.87 10.91 4.93
N ASP A 65 7.45 10.23 3.94
CA ASP A 65 7.10 10.38 2.53
C ASP A 65 5.86 9.52 2.20
N ILE A 66 4.68 10.09 2.44
CA ILE A 66 3.40 9.40 2.25
C ILE A 66 2.63 10.01 1.07
N THR A 67 2.27 9.16 0.10
CA THR A 67 1.32 9.50 -0.97
C THR A 67 0.02 8.76 -0.73
N VAL A 68 -1.05 9.49 -0.46
CA VAL A 68 -2.39 8.90 -0.27
C VAL A 68 -3.16 8.89 -1.59
N ARG A 69 -3.75 7.74 -1.93
CA ARG A 69 -4.62 7.62 -3.10
C ARG A 69 -6.03 8.07 -2.75
N GLU A 70 -6.50 9.11 -3.45
CA GLU A 70 -7.84 9.69 -3.29
C GLU A 70 -8.65 9.62 -4.61
N PRO A 71 -9.97 9.44 -4.55
CA PRO A 71 -10.73 9.04 -3.37
C PRO A 71 -10.38 7.60 -2.94
N SER A 72 -10.91 7.13 -1.81
CA SER A 72 -10.77 5.72 -1.43
C SER A 72 -11.40 4.79 -2.47
N TYR A 73 -11.10 3.50 -2.38
CA TYR A 73 -11.74 2.49 -3.22
C TYR A 73 -13.14 2.13 -2.71
N CYS A 74 -13.61 2.76 -1.63
CA CYS A 74 -14.90 2.49 -1.03
C CYS A 74 -15.91 3.59 -1.36
N ALA A 75 -17.16 3.23 -1.63
CA ALA A 75 -18.26 4.15 -1.83
C ALA A 75 -19.44 3.90 -0.88
N ASP A 76 -20.25 4.94 -0.67
CA ASP A 76 -21.54 4.83 0.00
C ASP A 76 -22.61 4.17 -0.89
N ASP A 77 -23.81 3.97 -0.34
CA ASP A 77 -24.94 3.34 -1.05
C ASP A 77 -25.42 4.14 -2.28
N ASP A 78 -25.10 5.44 -2.35
CA ASP A 78 -25.44 6.33 -3.47
C ASP A 78 -24.31 6.40 -4.53
N GLY A 79 -23.21 5.66 -4.32
CA GLY A 79 -22.04 5.62 -5.20
C GLY A 79 -21.03 6.76 -4.95
N GLY A 80 -21.17 7.52 -3.87
CA GLY A 80 -20.22 8.55 -3.47
C GLY A 80 -18.97 7.92 -2.85
N ALA A 81 -17.81 8.09 -3.49
CA ALA A 81 -16.55 7.59 -2.93
C ALA A 81 -16.22 8.27 -1.59
N TYR A 82 -15.87 7.47 -0.57
CA TYR A 82 -15.37 7.96 0.70
C TYR A 82 -13.97 8.56 0.51
N PRO A 83 -13.59 9.59 1.31
CA PRO A 83 -12.20 10.03 1.37
C PRO A 83 -11.32 8.92 1.96
N ALA A 84 -10.10 8.78 1.45
CA ALA A 84 -9.13 7.85 1.99
C ALA A 84 -8.64 8.29 3.39
N THR A 85 -8.67 9.60 3.66
CA THR A 85 -8.27 10.18 4.94
C THR A 85 -9.43 10.59 5.84
N THR A 86 -9.22 10.53 7.16
CA THR A 86 -10.11 11.11 8.17
C THR A 86 -9.35 11.34 9.49
N ASP A 87 -9.74 12.36 10.25
CA ASP A 87 -9.28 12.61 11.63
C ASP A 87 -10.13 11.87 12.68
N SER A 88 -11.10 11.06 12.25
CA SER A 88 -11.86 10.17 13.13
C SER A 88 -10.98 9.02 13.63
N LEU A 89 -11.15 8.58 14.88
CA LEU A 89 -10.48 7.37 15.39
C LEU A 89 -10.90 6.07 14.69
N THR A 90 -11.85 6.12 13.77
CA THR A 90 -12.09 5.01 12.81
C THR A 90 -10.86 4.73 11.93
N ALA A 91 -9.99 5.73 11.73
CA ALA A 91 -8.71 5.59 11.04
C ALA A 91 -7.57 5.04 11.91
N LYS A 92 -7.81 4.72 13.20
CA LYS A 92 -6.75 4.32 14.13
C LYS A 92 -5.95 3.12 13.64
N HIS A 93 -6.62 2.12 13.07
CA HIS A 93 -5.96 0.91 12.58
C HIS A 93 -4.98 1.26 11.45
N GLY A 94 -5.50 1.87 10.38
CA GLY A 94 -4.72 2.30 9.23
C GLY A 94 -3.59 3.28 9.54
N THR A 95 -3.78 4.20 10.49
CA THR A 95 -2.72 5.10 10.97
C THR A 95 -1.60 4.36 11.66
N ASN A 96 -1.90 3.42 12.55
CA ASN A 96 -0.86 2.71 13.27
C ASN A 96 -0.14 1.66 12.40
N THR A 97 -0.81 1.07 11.42
CA THR A 97 -0.13 0.20 10.44
C THR A 97 0.85 1.00 9.57
N ALA A 98 0.52 2.23 9.16
CA ALA A 98 1.45 3.15 8.52
C ALA A 98 2.62 3.53 9.45
N SER A 99 2.33 3.89 10.70
CA SER A 99 3.37 4.27 11.67
C SER A 99 4.37 3.15 11.96
N LEU A 100 3.96 1.88 11.94
CA LEU A 100 4.88 0.74 12.10
C LEU A 100 5.82 0.52 10.90
N ILE A 101 5.54 1.16 9.75
CA ILE A 101 6.48 1.20 8.62
C ILE A 101 7.33 2.46 8.70
N VAL A 102 6.72 3.65 8.70
CA VAL A 102 7.42 4.92 8.44
C VAL A 102 7.46 5.90 9.62
N GLY A 103 6.94 5.50 10.79
CA GLY A 103 6.87 6.37 11.97
C GLY A 103 8.25 6.77 12.48
N ASP A 104 8.42 8.05 12.81
CA ASP A 104 9.70 8.57 13.34
C ASP A 104 9.84 8.48 14.86
N GLY A 105 8.82 7.93 15.54
CA GLY A 105 8.78 7.80 16.99
C GLY A 105 8.42 9.09 17.73
N SER A 106 8.11 10.19 17.04
CA SER A 106 7.59 11.39 17.69
C SER A 106 6.14 11.17 18.15
N GLY A 107 5.82 11.56 19.38
CA GLY A 107 4.47 11.47 19.94
C GLY A 107 3.90 12.84 20.30
N SER A 108 2.70 12.84 20.87
CA SER A 108 2.07 14.05 21.41
C SER A 108 2.64 14.37 22.79
N ASP A 109 2.64 15.66 23.16
CA ASP A 109 2.96 16.15 24.51
C ASP A 109 4.34 15.73 25.07
N GLY A 110 5.29 15.41 24.19
CA GLY A 110 6.65 15.00 24.56
C GLY A 110 6.81 13.52 24.90
N GLU A 111 5.75 12.73 24.76
CA GLU A 111 5.80 11.27 24.86
C GLU A 111 6.35 10.64 23.58
N ALA A 112 6.91 9.44 23.69
CA ALA A 112 7.34 8.66 22.53
C ALA A 112 6.13 8.16 21.74
N GLY A 113 6.16 8.31 20.42
CA GLY A 113 5.18 7.77 19.49
C GLY A 113 5.58 6.39 18.99
N VAL A 114 4.95 5.96 17.89
CA VAL A 114 5.23 4.67 17.25
C VAL A 114 6.47 4.79 16.37
N TYR A 115 7.41 3.84 16.50
CA TYR A 115 8.62 3.78 15.69
C TYR A 115 8.42 2.81 14.53
N GLY A 116 8.57 3.29 13.30
CA GLY A 116 8.54 2.46 12.12
C GLY A 116 9.88 1.80 11.85
N ALA A 117 9.88 0.56 11.35
CA ALA A 117 11.14 -0.11 11.03
C ALA A 117 11.82 0.43 9.76
N ALA A 118 11.08 1.11 8.88
CA ALA A 118 11.54 1.69 7.63
C ALA A 118 11.16 3.19 7.49
N PRO A 119 11.64 4.08 8.38
CA PRO A 119 11.23 5.49 8.42
C PRO A 119 11.61 6.32 7.19
N GLY A 120 12.49 5.81 6.32
CA GLY A 120 12.90 6.44 5.07
C GLY A 120 12.23 5.87 3.81
N ALA A 121 11.37 4.85 3.93
CA ALA A 121 10.64 4.31 2.80
C ALA A 121 9.59 5.29 2.27
N LYS A 122 9.30 5.22 0.97
CA LYS A 122 8.13 5.89 0.40
C LYS A 122 6.91 5.03 0.68
N LEU A 123 5.88 5.61 1.29
CA LEU A 123 4.62 4.93 1.57
C LEU A 123 3.56 5.36 0.55
N LEU A 124 2.95 4.39 -0.13
CA LEU A 124 1.72 4.58 -0.88
C LEU A 124 0.55 4.07 -0.03
N TYR A 125 -0.46 4.90 0.19
CA TYR A 125 -1.58 4.55 1.06
C TYR A 125 -2.88 4.39 0.28
N TYR A 126 -3.51 3.23 0.42
CA TYR A 126 -4.78 2.91 -0.24
C TYR A 126 -5.80 2.48 0.81
N THR A 127 -6.87 3.24 0.91
CA THR A 127 -8.03 2.86 1.71
C THR A 127 -8.87 1.86 0.92
N GLY A 128 -8.74 0.59 1.30
CA GLY A 128 -9.44 -0.54 0.68
C GLY A 128 -10.65 -1.02 1.48
N VAL A 129 -10.78 -0.58 2.75
CA VAL A 129 -11.92 -0.84 3.63
C VAL A 129 -12.34 0.42 4.42
N ILE A 130 -13.59 0.51 4.88
CA ILE A 130 -14.08 1.58 5.76
C ILE A 130 -14.62 0.96 7.04
N THR A 131 -14.24 1.53 8.19
CA THR A 131 -14.77 1.13 9.50
C THR A 131 -15.98 2.02 9.83
N PRO A 132 -17.21 1.47 9.93
CA PRO A 132 -18.36 2.29 10.31
C PRO A 132 -18.21 2.81 11.76
N PRO A 133 -18.62 4.05 12.07
CA PRO A 133 -18.45 4.67 13.38
C PRO A 133 -19.12 3.93 14.56
N THR A 134 -20.03 3.01 14.27
CA THR A 134 -20.85 2.26 15.25
C THR A 134 -20.32 0.88 15.61
N ALA A 135 -19.25 0.40 14.95
CA ALA A 135 -18.71 -0.94 15.23
C ALA A 135 -17.91 -0.95 16.54
N GLY A 136 -18.37 -1.75 17.52
CA GLY A 136 -17.56 -2.14 18.66
C GLY A 136 -16.59 -3.25 18.24
N GLY A 137 -15.30 -2.92 18.11
CA GLY A 137 -14.30 -3.81 17.52
C GLY A 137 -14.16 -3.64 16.01
N LEU A 138 -13.09 -4.21 15.43
CA LEU A 138 -12.87 -4.27 13.98
C LEU A 138 -13.85 -5.28 13.35
N GLN A 139 -15.14 -4.96 13.32
CA GLN A 139 -16.09 -5.67 12.47
C GLN A 139 -16.13 -4.94 11.13
N PHE A 140 -15.48 -5.55 10.14
CA PHE A 140 -15.49 -5.13 8.75
C PHE A 140 -16.82 -5.59 8.10
N ASP A 141 -17.95 -5.04 8.55
CA ASP A 141 -19.27 -5.24 7.94
C ASP A 141 -19.71 -4.08 7.03
N GLY A 142 -18.94 -2.97 7.06
CA GLY A 142 -19.07 -1.87 6.12
C GLY A 142 -18.77 -2.35 4.72
N GLN A 143 -19.81 -2.62 3.93
CA GLN A 143 -19.68 -2.99 2.53
C GLN A 143 -19.05 -1.81 1.79
N CYS A 144 -17.73 -1.83 1.62
CA CYS A 144 -17.08 -1.04 0.59
C CYS A 144 -17.59 -1.55 -0.75
N ARG A 145 -18.53 -0.83 -1.34
CA ARG A 145 -19.01 -1.09 -2.70
C ARG A 145 -18.21 -0.19 -3.63
N PRO A 146 -17.73 -0.67 -4.79
CA PRO A 146 -17.09 0.21 -5.76
C PRO A 146 -18.09 1.24 -6.32
N VAL A 147 -17.55 2.39 -6.74
CA VAL A 147 -18.30 3.52 -7.29
C VAL A 147 -19.02 3.16 -8.61
N ASP A 148 -18.40 2.30 -9.45
CA ASP A 148 -18.80 2.11 -10.85
C ASP A 148 -19.18 0.67 -11.24
N ASP A 149 -18.92 -0.34 -10.39
CA ASP A 149 -19.26 -1.75 -10.65
C ASP A 149 -19.63 -2.49 -9.35
N PRO A 150 -20.91 -2.87 -9.13
CA PRO A 150 -21.33 -3.61 -7.95
C PRO A 150 -20.81 -5.07 -7.89
N THR A 151 -20.05 -5.51 -8.89
CA THR A 151 -19.39 -6.83 -8.96
C THR A 151 -17.87 -6.80 -8.80
N SER A 152 -17.25 -5.61 -8.80
CA SER A 152 -15.82 -5.43 -8.56
C SER A 152 -15.51 -5.24 -7.06
N ILE A 153 -14.25 -5.41 -6.66
CA ILE A 153 -13.83 -5.48 -5.24
C ILE A 153 -12.83 -4.37 -4.95
N THR A 154 -13.16 -3.55 -3.96
CA THR A 154 -12.41 -2.34 -3.59
C THR A 154 -10.96 -2.64 -3.19
N THR A 155 -10.72 -3.77 -2.52
CA THR A 155 -9.37 -4.17 -2.09
C THR A 155 -8.52 -4.78 -3.22
N ILE A 156 -9.11 -5.51 -4.16
CA ILE A 156 -8.38 -6.05 -5.33
C ILE A 156 -7.93 -4.91 -6.25
N GLU A 157 -8.80 -3.93 -6.48
CA GLU A 157 -8.48 -2.73 -7.26
C GLU A 157 -7.36 -1.92 -6.60
N ALA A 158 -7.43 -1.74 -5.27
CA ALA A 158 -6.38 -1.08 -4.51
C ALA A 158 -5.02 -1.77 -4.65
N VAL A 159 -4.98 -3.11 -4.58
CA VAL A 159 -3.74 -3.89 -4.78
C VAL A 159 -3.22 -3.73 -6.21
N ASN A 160 -4.09 -3.82 -7.22
CA ASN A 160 -3.68 -3.62 -8.61
C ASN A 160 -3.15 -2.21 -8.86
N ALA A 161 -3.78 -1.19 -8.29
CA ALA A 161 -3.31 0.19 -8.38
C ALA A 161 -1.97 0.39 -7.66
N ALA A 162 -1.73 -0.27 -6.53
CA ALA A 162 -0.43 -0.25 -5.86
C ALA A 162 0.68 -0.87 -6.71
N ILE A 163 0.38 -1.96 -7.44
CA ILE A 163 1.30 -2.54 -8.43
C ILE A 163 1.59 -1.52 -9.55
N ASP A 164 0.55 -0.90 -10.11
CA ASP A 164 0.67 0.10 -11.18
C ASP A 164 1.46 1.35 -10.75
N ASP A 165 1.29 1.79 -9.51
CA ASP A 165 1.97 2.95 -8.94
C ASP A 165 3.42 2.62 -8.49
N GLY A 166 3.88 1.38 -8.70
CA GLY A 166 5.28 0.96 -8.56
C GLY A 166 5.69 0.53 -7.15
N ALA A 167 4.78 -0.08 -6.38
CA ALA A 167 5.13 -0.67 -5.09
C ALA A 167 6.11 -1.84 -5.25
N ASP A 168 7.18 -1.88 -4.45
CA ASP A 168 8.06 -3.04 -4.32
C ASP A 168 7.40 -4.11 -3.42
N ILE A 169 6.71 -3.64 -2.38
CA ILE A 169 6.11 -4.45 -1.32
C ILE A 169 4.71 -3.91 -1.03
N ILE A 170 3.72 -4.79 -0.88
CA ILE A 170 2.35 -4.46 -0.49
C ILE A 170 2.06 -5.11 0.86
N SER A 171 1.71 -4.30 1.86
CA SER A 171 1.29 -4.74 3.20
C SER A 171 -0.24 -4.68 3.31
N ILE A 172 -0.86 -5.82 3.62
CA ILE A 172 -2.30 -5.97 3.78
C ILE A 172 -2.58 -6.44 5.22
N SER A 173 -2.82 -5.49 6.10
CA SER A 173 -3.09 -5.74 7.54
C SER A 173 -4.55 -6.01 7.83
N LEU A 174 -5.26 -6.62 6.88
CA LEU A 174 -6.68 -6.90 6.95
C LEU A 174 -6.88 -8.42 6.90
N ALA A 175 -7.69 -8.96 7.83
CA ALA A 175 -8.11 -10.36 7.80
C ALA A 175 -9.18 -10.59 6.72
N LEU A 176 -8.77 -10.43 5.45
CA LEU A 176 -9.64 -10.56 4.29
C LEU A 176 -10.10 -12.01 4.13
N SER A 177 -11.38 -12.19 3.82
CA SER A 177 -11.86 -13.47 3.33
C SER A 177 -11.28 -13.77 1.95
N ALA A 178 -11.15 -15.06 1.65
CA ALA A 178 -10.73 -15.53 0.33
C ALA A 178 -11.93 -16.06 -0.47
N ASP A 179 -13.06 -15.38 -0.33
CA ASP A 179 -14.30 -15.58 -1.09
C ASP A 179 -14.24 -14.93 -2.48
N GLN A 180 -13.32 -13.99 -2.67
CA GLN A 180 -13.09 -13.29 -3.93
C GLN A 180 -12.03 -13.97 -4.81
N ASP A 181 -12.09 -13.76 -6.13
CA ASP A 181 -11.12 -14.27 -7.10
C ASP A 181 -9.83 -13.42 -7.11
N TRP A 182 -8.91 -13.75 -6.22
CA TRP A 182 -7.61 -13.07 -6.10
C TRP A 182 -6.56 -13.60 -7.08
N ILE A 183 -6.81 -14.72 -7.75
CA ILE A 183 -5.81 -15.47 -8.53
C ILE A 183 -5.12 -14.55 -9.58
N PRO A 184 -5.84 -13.79 -10.42
CA PRO A 184 -5.20 -12.94 -11.42
C PRO A 184 -4.27 -11.88 -10.80
N THR A 185 -4.66 -11.29 -9.67
CA THR A 185 -3.90 -10.25 -8.98
C THR A 185 -2.64 -10.82 -8.33
N ILE A 186 -2.71 -12.03 -7.77
CA ILE A 186 -1.55 -12.72 -7.19
C ILE A 186 -0.55 -13.11 -8.26
N LEU A 187 -1.01 -13.68 -9.38
CA LEU A 187 -0.16 -14.02 -10.52
C LEU A 187 0.51 -12.76 -11.08
N ARG A 188 -0.23 -11.66 -11.18
CA ARG A 188 0.30 -10.36 -11.60
C ARG A 188 1.38 -9.86 -10.64
N ALA A 189 1.13 -9.84 -9.34
CA ALA A 189 2.11 -9.38 -8.35
C ALA A 189 3.42 -10.19 -8.44
N ALA A 190 3.31 -11.52 -8.54
CA ALA A 190 4.46 -12.39 -8.71
C ALA A 190 5.24 -12.11 -10.00
N ARG A 191 4.54 -11.86 -11.12
CA ARG A 191 5.15 -11.50 -12.41
C ARG A 191 5.89 -10.16 -12.37
N GLU A 192 5.29 -9.15 -11.72
CA GLU A 192 5.91 -7.82 -11.56
C GLU A 192 6.98 -7.80 -10.46
N GLY A 193 7.18 -8.92 -9.74
CA GLY A 193 8.17 -9.04 -8.67
C GLY A 193 7.80 -8.32 -7.37
N VAL A 194 6.51 -8.01 -7.18
CA VAL A 194 5.96 -7.31 -6.01
C VAL A 194 5.66 -8.31 -4.89
N VAL A 195 6.21 -8.09 -3.71
CA VAL A 195 5.98 -8.97 -2.55
C VAL A 195 4.70 -8.56 -1.83
N ILE A 196 3.72 -9.47 -1.73
CA ILE A 196 2.53 -9.26 -0.91
C ILE A 196 2.74 -9.87 0.47
N VAL A 197 2.59 -9.05 1.51
CA VAL A 197 2.66 -9.43 2.92
C VAL A 197 1.28 -9.25 3.54
N ALA A 198 0.74 -10.30 4.16
CA ALA A 198 -0.61 -10.28 4.72
C ALA A 198 -0.66 -10.85 6.14
N GLY A 199 -1.51 -10.24 6.97
CA GLY A 199 -1.80 -10.76 8.31
C GLY A 199 -2.70 -11.99 8.25
N LEU A 200 -2.48 -12.93 9.17
CA LEU A 200 -3.39 -14.05 9.40
C LEU A 200 -4.62 -13.61 10.21
N PRO A 201 -5.71 -14.40 10.26
CA PRO A 201 -6.80 -14.11 11.20
C PRO A 201 -6.29 -14.10 12.66
N ASP A 202 -6.76 -13.15 13.48
CA ASP A 202 -6.35 -13.08 14.89
C ASP A 202 -6.95 -14.20 15.78
N LYS A 203 -7.90 -14.97 15.24
CA LYS A 203 -8.51 -16.12 15.91
C LYS A 203 -8.62 -17.28 14.92
N PRO A 204 -8.22 -18.50 15.30
CA PRO A 204 -8.44 -19.68 14.49
C PRO A 204 -9.94 -19.93 14.33
N GLY A 205 -10.39 -20.07 13.07
CA GLY A 205 -11.74 -20.49 12.72
C GLY A 205 -11.79 -21.94 12.26
N SER A 206 -12.90 -22.37 11.66
CA SER A 206 -13.10 -23.72 11.10
C SER A 206 -12.28 -24.00 9.81
N GLN A 207 -11.08 -23.42 9.68
CA GLN A 207 -10.16 -23.42 8.54
C GLN A 207 -10.43 -22.33 7.48
N SER A 208 -9.74 -21.20 7.61
CA SER A 208 -9.06 -20.58 6.46
C SER A 208 -7.93 -19.71 6.99
N ASP A 209 -6.77 -19.73 6.34
CA ASP A 209 -5.71 -18.73 6.54
C ASP A 209 -6.10 -17.37 5.90
N GLY A 210 -7.41 -17.15 5.65
CA GLY A 210 -7.96 -16.01 4.94
C GLY A 210 -7.34 -15.85 3.56
N PHE A 211 -7.13 -14.60 3.17
CA PHE A 211 -6.33 -14.22 2.01
C PHE A 211 -4.87 -14.71 2.09
N ALA A 212 -4.29 -14.87 3.29
CA ALA A 212 -2.91 -15.30 3.43
C ALA A 212 -2.68 -16.78 3.03
N ARG A 213 -3.74 -17.53 2.69
CA ARG A 213 -3.65 -18.91 2.18
C ARG A 213 -3.03 -19.03 0.79
N TYR A 214 -3.03 -17.93 0.01
CA TYR A 214 -2.64 -17.99 -1.38
C TYR A 214 -1.12 -18.21 -1.53
N ASN A 215 -0.72 -19.08 -2.46
CA ASN A 215 0.67 -19.23 -2.89
C ASN A 215 1.28 -17.86 -3.23
N SER A 216 2.58 -17.72 -3.01
CA SER A 216 3.35 -16.47 -3.16
C SER A 216 3.11 -15.38 -2.10
N VAL A 217 2.05 -15.46 -1.29
CA VAL A 217 1.79 -14.47 -0.22
C VAL A 217 2.61 -14.79 1.03
N VAL A 218 3.26 -13.76 1.60
CA VAL A 218 3.95 -13.86 2.89
C VAL A 218 2.91 -13.71 4.00
N ALA A 219 2.55 -14.81 4.67
CA ALA A 219 1.62 -14.80 5.78
C ALA A 219 2.32 -14.55 7.12
N VAL A 220 1.84 -13.58 7.89
CA VAL A 220 2.51 -13.12 9.11
C VAL A 220 1.68 -13.42 10.37
N GLN A 221 2.31 -14.11 11.32
CA GLN A 221 1.80 -14.30 12.68
C GLN A 221 2.32 -13.22 13.64
N ALA A 222 1.54 -12.88 14.67
CA ALA A 222 1.95 -11.97 15.74
C ALA A 222 2.58 -12.70 16.94
N ILE A 223 3.66 -12.12 17.48
CA ILE A 223 4.28 -12.52 18.75
C ILE A 223 4.41 -11.34 19.72
N GLY A 224 4.52 -11.65 21.01
CA GLY A 224 4.79 -10.71 22.09
C GLY A 224 6.26 -10.64 22.50
N SER A 225 6.54 -9.78 23.49
CA SER A 225 7.88 -9.54 24.01
C SER A 225 8.52 -10.76 24.69
N ASP A 226 7.70 -11.73 25.10
CA ASP A 226 8.12 -13.02 25.64
C ASP A 226 8.34 -14.09 24.55
N GLY A 227 8.13 -13.74 23.29
CA GLY A 227 8.19 -14.66 22.15
C GLY A 227 6.96 -15.55 21.99
N ALA A 228 5.93 -15.41 22.84
CA ALA A 228 4.70 -16.16 22.69
C ALA A 228 3.90 -15.66 21.47
N ALA A 229 3.35 -16.60 20.69
CA ALA A 229 2.45 -16.28 19.60
C ALA A 229 1.08 -15.82 20.12
N LEU A 230 0.38 -15.06 19.28
CA LEU A 230 -1.00 -14.64 19.54
C LEU A 230 -1.86 -15.86 19.85
N ALA A 231 -2.68 -15.77 20.89
CA ALA A 231 -3.38 -16.91 21.45
C ALA A 231 -4.87 -16.64 21.65
N THR A 232 -5.68 -17.67 21.39
CA THR A 232 -7.12 -17.66 21.69
C THR A 232 -7.37 -18.62 22.86
N ASP A 233 -8.00 -18.12 23.92
CA ASP A 233 -8.29 -18.89 25.13
C ASP A 233 -7.04 -19.56 25.74
N GLY A 234 -5.87 -18.91 25.63
CA GLY A 234 -4.59 -19.39 26.14
C GLY A 234 -3.89 -20.44 25.27
N VAL A 235 -4.41 -20.72 24.08
CA VAL A 235 -3.81 -21.63 23.10
C VAL A 235 -3.19 -20.82 21.97
N PRO A 236 -1.89 -20.99 21.65
CA PRO A 236 -1.27 -20.35 20.50
C PRO A 236 -2.06 -20.60 19.22
N ASN A 237 -2.34 -19.53 18.48
CA ASN A 237 -3.04 -19.60 17.22
C ASN A 237 -2.14 -20.28 16.18
N SER A 238 -2.72 -21.22 15.43
CA SER A 238 -2.01 -22.00 14.44
C SER A 238 -2.74 -21.99 13.10
N PHE A 239 -1.97 -21.85 12.03
CA PHE A 239 -2.41 -21.72 10.64
C PHE A 239 -1.48 -22.52 9.73
N GLU A 240 -1.97 -22.99 8.58
CA GLU A 240 -1.15 -23.87 7.73
C GLU A 240 -0.07 -23.09 6.98
N LYS A 241 -0.39 -21.89 6.50
CA LYS A 241 0.47 -21.09 5.63
C LYS A 241 1.32 -20.04 6.34
N VAL A 242 1.49 -20.10 7.68
CA VAL A 242 2.37 -19.14 8.40
C VAL A 242 3.73 -19.09 7.72
N THR A 243 4.15 -17.94 7.21
CA THR A 243 5.48 -17.79 6.61
C THR A 243 6.51 -17.43 7.68
N VAL A 244 6.21 -16.41 8.48
CA VAL A 244 7.05 -15.96 9.59
C VAL A 244 6.18 -15.38 10.71
N SER A 245 6.76 -15.23 11.90
CA SER A 245 6.20 -14.42 12.98
C SER A 245 6.95 -13.09 13.14
N ASN A 246 6.26 -12.05 13.61
CA ASN A 246 6.87 -10.77 13.96
C ASN A 246 6.12 -10.10 15.13
N ALA A 247 6.68 -9.03 15.70
CA ALA A 247 6.10 -8.32 16.83
C ALA A 247 4.69 -7.80 16.50
N GLY A 248 3.70 -8.22 17.28
CA GLY A 248 2.31 -7.83 17.07
C GLY A 248 1.44 -7.88 18.33
N ILE A 249 2.01 -8.14 19.51
CA ILE A 249 1.30 -8.20 20.79
C ILE A 249 1.87 -7.14 21.73
N GLY A 250 0.98 -6.42 22.39
CA GLY A 250 1.29 -5.32 23.29
C GLY A 250 2.00 -4.18 22.56
N ILE A 251 1.59 -3.89 21.32
CA ILE A 251 2.19 -2.84 20.48
C ILE A 251 1.56 -1.49 20.82
N LEU A 252 2.38 -0.46 20.96
CA LEU A 252 1.92 0.91 21.12
C LEU A 252 1.15 1.36 19.88
N ASN A 253 -0.06 1.89 20.11
CA ASN A 253 -0.87 2.57 19.12
C ASN A 253 -1.17 4.00 19.57
N GLN A 254 -1.07 4.95 18.64
CA GLN A 254 -1.57 6.30 18.83
C GLN A 254 -3.10 6.34 18.73
N GLY A 255 -3.74 7.02 19.67
CA GLY A 255 -5.19 7.15 19.81
C GLY A 255 -5.78 6.30 20.94
N SER A 256 -6.88 6.77 21.51
CA SER A 256 -7.59 6.10 22.61
C SER A 256 -7.94 4.65 22.29
N SER A 257 -8.05 3.83 23.33
CA SER A 257 -8.45 2.43 23.21
C SER A 257 -9.90 2.30 22.69
N LEU A 258 -10.25 1.12 22.17
CA LEU A 258 -11.59 0.87 21.63
C LEU A 258 -12.68 0.90 22.71
N ASP A 259 -12.33 0.54 23.94
CA ASP A 259 -13.20 0.54 25.13
C ASP A 259 -13.36 1.92 25.78
N THR A 260 -12.56 2.92 25.38
CA THR A 260 -12.75 4.32 25.79
C THR A 260 -14.14 4.80 25.34
N PRO A 261 -14.92 5.50 26.18
CA PRO A 261 -16.19 6.08 25.76
C PRO A 261 -16.02 7.02 24.55
N THR A 262 -16.94 6.97 23.58
CA THR A 262 -16.84 7.76 22.34
C THR A 262 -16.66 9.26 22.58
N ALA A 263 -17.23 9.80 23.66
CA ALA A 263 -17.11 11.23 23.99
C ALA A 263 -15.70 11.62 24.48
N ASP A 264 -14.91 10.66 24.96
CA ASP A 264 -13.58 10.87 25.55
C ASP A 264 -12.44 10.46 24.60
N LYS A 265 -12.80 9.80 23.49
CA LYS A 265 -11.88 9.32 22.45
C LYS A 265 -11.14 10.48 21.77
N ASN A 266 -9.82 10.40 21.73
CA ASN A 266 -8.94 11.40 21.13
C ASN A 266 -7.65 10.78 20.56
N TRP A 267 -6.93 11.55 19.75
CA TRP A 267 -5.66 11.14 19.14
C TRP A 267 -4.44 11.39 20.01
N THR A 268 -4.54 12.16 21.09
CA THR A 268 -3.40 12.42 22.01
C THR A 268 -3.15 11.25 22.96
N ASP A 269 -4.19 10.47 23.28
CA ASP A 269 -4.10 9.23 24.04
C ASP A 269 -3.25 8.18 23.32
N GLN A 270 -2.76 7.21 24.08
CA GLN A 270 -2.08 6.03 23.58
C GLN A 270 -2.77 4.77 24.12
N SER A 271 -2.76 3.70 23.33
CA SER A 271 -3.29 2.40 23.70
C SER A 271 -2.33 1.28 23.33
N LEU A 272 -2.46 0.13 23.98
CA LEU A 272 -1.79 -1.10 23.55
C LEU A 272 -2.77 -1.95 22.75
N ALA A 273 -2.26 -2.62 21.72
CA ALA A 273 -3.05 -3.53 20.92
C ALA A 273 -2.28 -4.78 20.53
N ASP A 274 -3.06 -5.83 20.29
CA ASP A 274 -2.60 -7.13 19.84
C ASP A 274 -3.23 -7.40 18.47
N GLY A 275 -2.47 -8.00 17.55
CA GLY A 275 -2.96 -8.41 16.25
C GLY A 275 -1.85 -8.69 15.26
N THR A 276 -2.11 -9.65 14.38
CA THR A 276 -1.28 -9.92 13.18
C THR A 276 -1.17 -8.71 12.27
N SER A 277 -2.17 -7.82 12.30
CA SER A 277 -2.19 -6.54 11.60
C SER A 277 -1.03 -5.62 11.95
N PHE A 278 -0.42 -5.75 13.14
CA PHE A 278 0.76 -4.98 13.56
C PHE A 278 2.08 -5.67 13.21
N ALA A 279 2.10 -7.01 13.17
CA ALA A 279 3.26 -7.79 12.73
C ALA A 279 3.52 -7.70 11.22
N THR A 280 2.44 -7.58 10.44
CA THR A 280 2.45 -7.46 8.98
C THR A 280 3.26 -6.27 8.46
N PRO A 281 2.99 -5.00 8.89
CA PRO A 281 3.72 -3.83 8.41
C PRO A 281 5.18 -3.85 8.85
N LEU A 282 5.50 -4.34 10.04
CA LEU A 282 6.90 -4.52 10.47
C LEU A 282 7.65 -5.50 9.56
N THR A 283 7.00 -6.58 9.13
CA THR A 283 7.60 -7.53 8.18
C THR A 283 7.81 -6.90 6.81
N ALA A 284 6.83 -6.14 6.30
CA ALA A 284 6.98 -5.37 5.06
C ALA A 284 8.12 -4.35 5.16
N ALA A 285 8.24 -3.66 6.30
CA ALA A 285 9.32 -2.72 6.57
C ALA A 285 10.69 -3.40 6.59
N PHE A 286 10.82 -4.62 7.14
CA PHE A 286 12.09 -5.36 7.12
C PHE A 286 12.53 -5.68 5.70
N LEU A 287 11.59 -6.13 4.86
CA LEU A 287 11.85 -6.37 3.44
C LEU A 287 12.29 -5.08 2.73
N ALA A 288 11.69 -3.93 3.07
CA ALA A 288 12.08 -2.65 2.51
C ALA A 288 13.49 -2.22 2.90
N VAL A 289 13.85 -2.37 4.18
CA VAL A 289 15.21 -2.08 4.69
C VAL A 289 16.25 -2.98 4.02
N VAL A 290 15.93 -4.26 3.83
CA VAL A 290 16.82 -5.20 3.13
C VAL A 290 16.93 -4.88 1.65
N LYS A 291 15.83 -4.52 0.98
CA LYS A 291 15.82 -4.08 -0.42
C LYS A 291 16.60 -2.79 -0.63
N GLN A 292 16.59 -1.84 0.31
CA GLN A 292 17.48 -0.66 0.26
C GLN A 292 18.94 -1.09 0.19
N LYS A 293 19.36 -2.02 1.06
CA LYS A 293 20.75 -2.51 1.08
C LYS A 293 21.10 -3.29 -0.19
N TYR A 294 20.16 -4.08 -0.69
CA TYR A 294 20.34 -4.96 -1.85
C TYR A 294 19.32 -4.60 -2.95
N PRO A 295 19.46 -3.45 -3.64
CA PRO A 295 18.44 -2.93 -4.55
C PRO A 295 18.19 -3.82 -5.78
N LYS A 296 19.12 -4.74 -6.07
CA LYS A 296 18.99 -5.71 -7.17
C LYS A 296 18.28 -7.01 -6.79
N ALA A 297 18.00 -7.24 -5.51
CA ALA A 297 17.27 -8.44 -5.08
C ALA A 297 15.86 -8.41 -5.66
N THR A 298 15.42 -9.50 -6.27
CA THR A 298 14.02 -9.64 -6.73
C THR A 298 13.08 -9.88 -5.55
N GLY A 299 11.76 -9.75 -5.76
CA GLY A 299 10.77 -10.09 -4.73
C GLY A 299 10.93 -11.53 -4.22
N ASN A 300 11.21 -12.48 -5.12
CA ASN A 300 11.50 -13.86 -4.74
C ASN A 300 12.72 -13.96 -3.83
N GLN A 301 13.81 -13.28 -4.17
CA GLN A 301 15.04 -13.27 -3.35
C GLN A 301 14.83 -12.60 -1.99
N LEU A 302 13.97 -11.58 -1.91
CA LEU A 302 13.55 -10.98 -0.64
C LEU A 302 12.79 -12.00 0.24
N ILE A 303 11.91 -12.80 -0.34
CA ILE A 303 11.21 -13.88 0.39
C ILE A 303 12.20 -14.98 0.80
N GLN A 304 13.14 -15.35 -0.08
CA GLN A 304 14.19 -16.32 0.24
C GLN A 304 15.00 -15.89 1.46
N THR A 305 15.47 -14.64 1.50
CA THR A 305 16.22 -14.16 2.67
C THR A 305 15.35 -14.09 3.92
N LEU A 306 14.06 -13.74 3.80
CA LEU A 306 13.14 -13.72 4.94
C LEU A 306 13.04 -15.08 5.63
N ILE A 307 12.86 -16.17 4.87
CA ILE A 307 12.65 -17.51 5.45
C ILE A 307 13.95 -18.18 5.89
N HIS A 308 15.08 -17.91 5.23
CA HIS A 308 16.37 -18.50 5.57
C HIS A 308 17.08 -17.79 6.73
N ASN A 309 16.79 -16.51 6.96
CA ASN A 309 17.49 -15.64 7.91
C ASN A 309 16.56 -15.15 9.03
N THR A 310 15.73 -16.03 9.58
CA THR A 310 14.98 -15.76 10.82
C THR A 310 15.93 -15.65 12.03
N GLY A 311 15.46 -15.30 13.22
CA GLY A 311 16.32 -14.89 14.36
C GLY A 311 17.43 -15.86 14.79
N GLY A 312 17.28 -17.17 14.54
CA GLY A 312 18.34 -18.18 14.75
C GLY A 312 19.07 -18.62 13.48
N GLY A 313 18.70 -18.08 12.32
CA GLY A 313 18.91 -18.67 11.01
C GLY A 313 18.02 -19.91 10.81
N ASN A 314 17.70 -20.21 9.55
CA ASN A 314 16.94 -21.40 9.19
C ASN A 314 17.44 -22.00 7.85
N PRO A 315 18.70 -22.45 7.79
CA PRO A 315 19.29 -22.98 6.56
C PRO A 315 18.61 -24.27 6.08
N ASP A 316 17.97 -25.01 6.99
CA ASP A 316 17.27 -26.26 6.71
C ASP A 316 15.78 -26.06 6.40
N LEU A 317 15.30 -24.80 6.39
CA LEU A 317 13.90 -24.43 6.12
C LEU A 317 12.89 -25.20 6.99
N LEU A 318 13.19 -25.34 8.27
CA LEU A 318 12.25 -25.88 9.25
C LEU A 318 11.05 -24.96 9.36
N HIS A 319 9.86 -25.54 9.33
CA HIS A 319 8.59 -24.81 9.35
C HIS A 319 7.65 -25.42 10.39
N ASP A 320 6.91 -24.58 11.11
CA ASP A 320 5.78 -24.98 11.92
C ASP A 320 4.56 -24.06 11.72
N ASN A 321 3.38 -24.58 12.04
CA ASN A 321 2.10 -23.89 11.83
C ASN A 321 1.83 -22.75 12.84
N THR A 322 2.78 -22.41 13.72
CA THR A 322 2.64 -21.32 14.71
C THR A 322 3.58 -20.17 14.36
N PHE A 323 4.86 -20.45 14.12
CA PHE A 323 5.90 -19.44 13.87
C PHE A 323 6.36 -19.42 12.41
N GLY A 324 5.87 -20.32 11.57
CA GLY A 324 6.31 -20.48 10.18
C GLY A 324 7.76 -20.94 10.12
N TYR A 325 8.57 -20.29 9.28
CA TYR A 325 10.02 -20.50 9.22
C TYR A 325 10.78 -19.84 10.39
N GLY A 326 10.06 -19.21 11.32
CA GLY A 326 10.58 -18.56 12.53
C GLY A 326 10.30 -17.06 12.58
N THR A 327 10.79 -16.41 13.65
CA THR A 327 10.64 -14.97 13.83
C THR A 327 11.50 -14.18 12.84
N ALA A 328 10.88 -13.27 12.09
CA ALA A 328 11.58 -12.38 11.17
C ALA A 328 12.68 -11.58 11.90
N SER A 329 13.88 -11.54 11.33
CA SER A 329 15.04 -10.91 11.95
C SER A 329 15.72 -9.96 10.98
N LEU A 330 15.51 -8.66 11.19
CA LEU A 330 16.10 -7.63 10.35
C LEU A 330 17.64 -7.73 10.33
N THR A 331 18.25 -7.92 11.51
CA THR A 331 19.71 -8.02 11.64
C THR A 331 20.27 -9.21 10.88
N THR A 332 19.68 -10.40 11.02
CA THR A 332 20.15 -11.60 10.33
C THR A 332 19.95 -11.48 8.81
N MET A 333 18.79 -11.00 8.36
CA MET A 333 18.51 -10.75 6.94
C MET A 333 19.50 -9.76 6.31
N LEU A 334 19.95 -8.74 7.06
CA LEU A 334 20.93 -7.76 6.58
C LEU A 334 22.34 -8.33 6.44
N THR A 335 22.65 -9.51 7.00
CA THR A 335 24.00 -10.11 6.91
C THR A 335 24.25 -10.92 5.64
N VAL A 336 23.20 -11.32 4.93
CA VAL A 336 23.29 -12.18 3.73
C VAL A 336 22.79 -11.41 2.51
N ASP A 337 23.55 -11.45 1.41
CA ASP A 337 23.12 -10.86 0.13
C ASP A 337 22.04 -11.73 -0.52
N PRO A 338 20.77 -11.27 -0.60
CA PRO A 338 19.68 -12.07 -1.14
C PRO A 338 19.86 -12.42 -2.62
N THR A 339 20.68 -11.65 -3.36
CA THR A 339 20.96 -11.92 -4.78
C THR A 339 21.72 -13.23 -5.01
N THR A 340 22.24 -13.84 -3.94
CA THR A 340 22.89 -15.15 -3.97
C THR A 340 21.90 -16.31 -3.98
N TYR A 341 20.64 -16.08 -3.58
CA TYR A 341 19.59 -17.10 -3.68
C TYR A 341 19.09 -17.24 -5.13
N PRO A 342 18.59 -18.43 -5.51
CA PRO A 342 17.87 -18.59 -6.76
C PRO A 342 16.66 -17.65 -6.82
N ASP A 343 16.41 -17.08 -8.01
CA ASP A 343 15.25 -16.24 -8.26
C ASP A 343 13.98 -17.08 -8.48
N VAL A 344 13.58 -17.78 -7.42
CA VAL A 344 12.36 -18.61 -7.36
C VAL A 344 11.64 -18.31 -6.06
N ASN A 345 10.32 -18.17 -6.11
CA ASN A 345 9.52 -17.95 -4.90
C ASN A 345 9.39 -19.26 -4.11
N PRO A 346 9.92 -19.35 -2.87
CA PRO A 346 9.83 -20.57 -2.07
C PRO A 346 8.43 -20.83 -1.51
N LEU A 347 7.50 -19.87 -1.65
CA LEU A 347 6.11 -19.97 -1.20
C LEU A 347 5.14 -20.38 -2.33
N ILE A 348 5.65 -20.70 -3.52
CA ILE A 348 4.86 -21.37 -4.56
C ILE A 348 5.03 -22.87 -4.34
N LEU A 349 4.10 -23.45 -3.58
CA LEU A 349 4.12 -24.87 -3.24
C LEU A 349 3.51 -25.70 -4.37
N ASP A 350 4.14 -26.82 -4.71
CA ASP A 350 3.62 -27.84 -5.63
C ASP A 350 2.69 -28.81 -4.87
N ASP A 351 1.56 -28.28 -4.43
CA ASP A 351 0.53 -28.99 -3.67
C ASP A 351 -0.82 -28.94 -4.44
N PRO A 352 -1.56 -30.05 -4.57
CA PRO A 352 -2.85 -30.08 -5.25
C PRO A 352 -3.91 -29.11 -4.70
N ASP A 353 -3.82 -28.75 -3.43
CA ASP A 353 -4.76 -27.86 -2.73
C ASP A 353 -4.26 -26.40 -2.68
N ALA A 354 -3.05 -26.12 -3.20
CA ALA A 354 -2.51 -24.77 -3.26
C ALA A 354 -3.16 -23.93 -4.36
N VAL A 355 -3.41 -22.66 -4.04
CA VAL A 355 -4.08 -21.70 -4.93
C VAL A 355 -3.29 -20.39 -4.94
N PRO A 356 -2.98 -19.79 -6.09
CA PRO A 356 -2.99 -20.41 -7.41
C PRO A 356 -2.06 -21.63 -7.45
N ALA A 357 -2.34 -22.57 -8.37
CA ALA A 357 -1.49 -23.73 -8.57
C ALA A 357 -0.11 -23.32 -9.11
N ALA A 358 0.95 -24.05 -8.76
CA ALA A 358 2.31 -23.74 -9.20
C ALA A 358 2.44 -23.64 -10.75
N ALA A 359 1.69 -24.46 -11.48
CA ALA A 359 1.65 -24.44 -12.94
C ALA A 359 1.07 -23.14 -13.53
N GLU A 360 0.22 -22.41 -12.80
CA GLU A 360 -0.34 -21.13 -13.26
C GLU A 360 0.72 -20.03 -13.22
N PHE A 361 1.56 -20.00 -12.17
CA PHE A 361 2.72 -19.09 -12.10
C PHE A 361 3.72 -19.35 -13.23
N ALA A 362 3.99 -20.62 -13.56
CA ALA A 362 4.90 -20.98 -14.64
C ALA A 362 4.36 -20.56 -16.03
N GLN A 363 3.05 -20.69 -16.25
CA GLN A 363 2.40 -20.25 -17.49
C GLN A 363 2.41 -18.74 -17.65
N GLU A 364 2.18 -18.00 -16.56
CA GLU A 364 2.23 -16.53 -16.56
C GLU A 364 3.64 -16.01 -16.88
N SER A 365 4.68 -16.67 -16.35
CA SER A 365 6.09 -16.35 -16.68
C SER A 365 6.45 -16.67 -18.14
N ALA A 366 5.77 -17.64 -18.76
CA ALA A 366 5.99 -18.05 -20.14
C ALA A 366 5.13 -17.28 -21.17
N ALA A 367 4.14 -16.50 -20.72
CA ALA A 367 3.31 -15.72 -21.60
C ALA A 367 4.17 -14.66 -22.35
N PRO A 368 4.15 -14.64 -23.70
CA PRO A 368 4.95 -13.67 -24.43
C PRO A 368 4.43 -12.26 -24.15
N SER A 369 5.33 -11.37 -23.72
CA SER A 369 5.10 -9.92 -23.74
C SER A 369 4.55 -9.55 -25.12
N ALA A 370 3.29 -9.11 -25.17
CA ALA A 370 2.60 -8.93 -26.43
C ALA A 370 3.27 -7.85 -27.30
N SER A 371 3.91 -8.36 -28.36
CA SER A 371 4.11 -7.82 -29.71
C SER A 371 5.03 -6.62 -29.88
N GLU A 372 6.27 -6.94 -30.25
CA GLU A 372 7.00 -6.22 -31.29
C GLU A 372 6.08 -5.91 -32.48
N SER A 373 6.20 -4.69 -33.02
CA SER A 373 5.60 -4.30 -34.29
C SER A 373 6.03 -5.27 -35.40
N PRO A 374 5.13 -5.74 -36.28
CA PRO A 374 5.55 -6.56 -37.39
C PRO A 374 6.38 -5.74 -38.36
N SER A 375 7.68 -6.05 -38.38
CA SER A 375 8.63 -5.64 -39.42
C SER A 375 8.15 -6.15 -40.77
N THR A 376 8.04 -5.24 -41.73
CA THR A 376 7.61 -5.50 -43.10
C THR A 376 8.76 -6.12 -43.88
N ALA A 377 8.54 -7.32 -44.43
CA ALA A 377 9.35 -7.88 -45.51
C ALA A 377 8.57 -7.79 -46.84
N PRO A 378 9.23 -7.52 -47.98
CA PRO A 378 8.57 -7.09 -49.21
C PRO A 378 8.01 -8.28 -49.99
N VAL A 379 6.80 -8.13 -50.52
CA VAL A 379 6.21 -9.08 -51.48
C VAL A 379 6.42 -8.55 -52.90
N ALA A 380 7.00 -9.41 -53.74
CA ALA A 380 7.24 -9.19 -55.15
C ALA A 380 5.93 -9.02 -55.93
N SER A 381 5.97 -8.08 -56.87
CA SER A 381 4.94 -7.77 -57.85
C SER A 381 4.89 -8.83 -58.96
N ASP A 382 3.67 -9.19 -59.36
CA ASP A 382 3.35 -9.54 -60.74
C ASP A 382 2.04 -8.84 -61.13
N ASP A 383 2.15 -8.07 -62.21
CA ASP A 383 1.11 -7.27 -62.87
C ASP A 383 0.05 -8.16 -63.54
N ASP A 384 -1.23 -7.76 -63.50
CA ASP A 384 -1.82 -7.13 -64.68
C ASP A 384 -3.28 -6.66 -64.49
N SER A 385 -3.46 -5.39 -64.90
CA SER A 385 -4.62 -4.80 -65.57
C SER A 385 -5.68 -4.01 -64.76
N ALA A 386 -5.41 -2.68 -64.77
CA ALA A 386 -6.31 -1.60 -65.18
C ALA A 386 -7.42 -1.10 -64.23
N GLY A 387 -7.20 0.09 -63.66
CA GLY A 387 -8.30 1.01 -63.34
C GLY A 387 -8.07 2.08 -62.26
N LEU A 388 -7.28 3.13 -62.58
CA LEU A 388 -7.27 4.50 -61.99
C LEU A 388 -6.96 4.75 -60.48
N ALA A 389 -5.76 5.32 -60.26
CA ALA A 389 -5.29 6.34 -59.32
C ALA A 389 -6.28 6.98 -58.29
N VAL A 390 -6.11 6.87 -56.95
CA VAL A 390 -5.21 7.64 -56.00
C VAL A 390 -5.81 9.02 -55.58
N PRO A 391 -5.67 9.58 -54.35
CA PRO A 391 -5.64 9.02 -52.97
C PRO A 391 -6.23 9.99 -51.85
N VAL A 392 -5.99 9.66 -50.57
CA VAL A 392 -5.88 10.56 -49.38
C VAL A 392 -7.17 11.18 -48.77
N ILE A 393 -7.65 10.54 -47.69
CA ILE A 393 -8.44 11.18 -46.62
C ILE A 393 -7.45 11.76 -45.59
N VAL A 394 -6.87 12.92 -45.92
CA VAL A 394 -6.30 13.88 -44.95
C VAL A 394 -6.63 15.27 -45.50
N GLY A 395 -7.91 15.63 -45.39
CA GLY A 395 -8.42 16.92 -45.88
C GLY A 395 -9.74 17.37 -45.26
N ILE A 396 -10.36 16.54 -44.41
CA ILE A 396 -11.69 16.83 -43.83
C ILE A 396 -11.60 17.41 -42.41
N ALA A 397 -10.49 17.22 -41.68
CA ALA A 397 -10.33 17.74 -40.32
C ALA A 397 -9.99 19.26 -40.27
N VAL A 398 -9.28 19.79 -41.28
CA VAL A 398 -8.81 21.20 -41.26
C VAL A 398 -9.91 22.17 -41.72
N VAL A 399 -10.79 21.75 -42.63
CA VAL A 399 -11.90 22.59 -43.11
C VAL A 399 -13.01 22.71 -42.06
N GLY A 400 -13.26 21.65 -41.26
CA GLY A 400 -14.26 21.68 -40.19
C GLY A 400 -13.91 22.67 -39.06
N VAL A 401 -12.64 22.76 -38.68
CA VAL A 401 -12.17 23.66 -37.60
C VAL A 401 -12.27 25.13 -38.03
N LEU A 402 -12.00 25.45 -39.29
CA LEU A 402 -12.08 26.83 -39.81
C LEU A 402 -13.53 27.33 -39.93
N VAL A 403 -14.49 26.45 -40.27
CA VAL A 403 -15.91 26.80 -40.32
C VAL A 403 -16.46 27.06 -38.91
N LEU A 404 -16.11 26.23 -37.93
CA LEU A 404 -16.51 26.41 -36.52
C LEU A 404 -15.96 27.70 -35.92
N ALA A 405 -14.69 28.03 -36.17
CA ALA A 405 -14.08 29.28 -35.71
C ALA A 405 -14.75 30.51 -36.32
N GLY A 406 -15.08 30.48 -37.62
CA GLY A 406 -15.80 31.56 -38.28
C GLY A 406 -17.21 31.80 -37.71
N LEU A 407 -17.91 30.72 -37.33
CA LEU A 407 -19.27 30.77 -36.78
C LEU A 407 -19.30 31.39 -35.37
N VAL A 408 -18.30 31.07 -34.53
CA VAL A 408 -18.16 31.67 -33.19
C VAL A 408 -17.90 33.18 -33.28
N VAL A 409 -17.01 33.61 -34.19
CA VAL A 409 -16.72 35.05 -34.38
C VAL A 409 -17.96 35.81 -34.85
N LEU A 410 -18.75 35.24 -35.77
CA LEU A 410 -19.98 35.85 -36.27
C LEU A 410 -21.01 36.06 -35.15
N ILE A 411 -21.19 35.06 -34.27
CA ILE A 411 -22.12 35.14 -33.13
C ILE A 411 -21.70 36.25 -32.16
N VAL A 412 -20.41 36.37 -31.85
CA VAL A 412 -19.89 37.41 -30.95
C VAL A 412 -20.07 38.82 -31.53
N VAL A 413 -19.88 38.98 -32.85
CA VAL A 413 -20.06 40.28 -33.54
C VAL A 413 -21.54 40.68 -33.59
N LEU A 414 -22.46 39.73 -33.77
CA LEU A 414 -23.90 39.98 -33.75
C LEU A 414 -24.43 40.29 -32.34
N ALA A 415 -23.89 39.64 -31.30
CA ALA A 415 -24.28 39.91 -29.91
C ALA A 415 -23.84 41.30 -29.42
N ARG A 416 -22.74 41.86 -29.96
CA ARG A 416 -22.25 43.21 -29.63
C ARG A 416 -23.01 44.35 -30.31
N ARG A 417 -23.89 44.06 -31.28
CA ARG A 417 -24.72 45.05 -31.97
C ARG A 417 -26.16 45.03 -31.48
N ARG A 418 -26.40 45.44 -30.22
CA ARG A 418 -27.73 45.88 -29.78
C ARG A 418 -27.71 47.40 -29.54
N PRO A 419 -28.63 48.19 -30.13
CA PRO A 419 -28.70 49.63 -29.89
C PRO A 419 -29.18 49.95 -28.46
N SER A 420 -28.52 50.89 -27.80
CA SER A 420 -28.94 51.48 -26.51
C SER A 420 -30.22 52.30 -26.68
N ALA A 421 -31.25 52.02 -25.89
CA ALA A 421 -32.47 52.84 -25.82
C ALA A 421 -32.24 54.07 -24.91
N SER A 422 -32.66 55.25 -25.38
CA SER A 422 -32.57 56.54 -24.68
C SER A 422 -33.63 56.71 -23.58
N PRO A 423 -33.39 57.56 -22.56
CA PRO A 423 -34.32 57.77 -21.44
C PRO A 423 -35.44 58.77 -21.77
N PRO A 424 -36.64 58.66 -21.16
CA PRO A 424 -37.73 59.61 -21.41
C PRO A 424 -37.60 60.89 -20.57
N THR A 425 -37.95 62.01 -21.20
CA THR A 425 -37.99 63.37 -20.63
C THR A 425 -39.37 63.66 -20.03
N THR A 426 -39.37 64.44 -18.95
CA THR A 426 -40.50 64.90 -18.11
C THR A 426 -41.54 65.77 -18.81
N GLY A 427 -42.81 65.69 -18.36
CA GLY A 427 -43.85 66.70 -18.64
C GLY A 427 -44.90 66.77 -17.53
N GLN A 428 -44.88 67.86 -16.75
CA GLN A 428 -45.91 68.26 -15.79
C GLN A 428 -47.17 68.79 -16.53
N THR A 429 -48.37 68.56 -15.98
CA THR A 429 -49.40 69.61 -15.91
C THR A 429 -50.34 69.38 -14.72
N GLN A 430 -50.90 70.49 -14.27
CA GLN A 430 -51.38 70.82 -12.94
C GLN A 430 -52.91 71.08 -12.96
N THR A 431 -53.50 71.27 -11.77
CA THR A 431 -54.86 71.79 -11.45
C THR A 431 -56.00 70.76 -11.54
N GLY A 432 -56.94 70.64 -10.60
CA GLY A 432 -57.29 71.43 -9.42
C GLY A 432 -58.81 71.55 -9.33
N ALA A 433 -59.43 70.97 -8.29
CA ALA A 433 -60.68 71.37 -7.64
C ALA A 433 -60.89 70.49 -6.40
#